data_AF-A0A1G8FVT5-F1
#
_entry.id   AF-A0A1G8FVT5-F1
#
_cell.length_a   1.000
_cell.length_b   1.000
_cell.length_c   1.000
_cell.angle_alpha   90.00
_cell.angle_beta   90.00
_cell.angle_gamma   90.00
#
_symmetry.space_group_name_H-M   'P 1'
#
loop_
_entity.id
_entity.type
_entity.pdbx_description
1 polymer ?
#
loop_
_entity_poly.entity_id
_entity_poly.type
_entity_poly.pdbx_seq_one_letter_code
_entity_poly.pdbx_strand_id
1 'polypeptide(L)'
;MREDKRVHSISRVDKSGNSDVDVTVNIDTSALAYAYACMMYAEGKLNKRQFDHMVREMDQLYDRKEYTRRFQKEETRKPVPWLFT
;
A
#
# COMPACT_ATOMS: atom_id res chain seq x y z
N MET A 1 -52.29 -10.64 -38.25
CA MET A 1 -51.95 -10.66 -36.81
C MET A 1 -50.50 -11.09 -36.69
N ARG A 2 -49.61 -10.21 -36.21
CA ARG A 2 -48.20 -10.53 -35.96
C ARG A 2 -48.06 -10.83 -34.48
N GLU A 3 -47.57 -12.02 -34.14
CA GLU A 3 -47.32 -12.42 -32.76
C GLU A 3 -46.00 -11.81 -32.30
N ASP A 4 -46.08 -10.89 -31.32
CA ASP A 4 -44.94 -10.35 -30.61
C ASP A 4 -44.30 -11.46 -29.76
N LYS A 5 -43.21 -12.05 -30.27
CA LYS A 5 -42.30 -12.89 -29.48
C LYS A 5 -41.60 -12.01 -28.44
N ARG A 6 -42.12 -11.98 -27.21
CA ARG A 6 -41.38 -11.43 -26.06
C ARG A 6 -40.15 -12.29 -25.80
N VAL A 7 -38.97 -11.76 -26.09
CA VAL A 7 -37.70 -12.36 -25.70
C VAL A 7 -37.53 -12.16 -24.19
N HIS A 8 -37.76 -13.20 -23.41
CA HIS A 8 -37.40 -13.20 -21.99
C HIS A 8 -35.89 -13.36 -21.86
N SER A 9 -35.18 -12.24 -21.69
CA SER A 9 -33.79 -12.26 -21.22
C SER A 9 -33.79 -12.51 -19.71
N ILE A 10 -33.63 -13.77 -19.32
CA ILE A 10 -33.40 -14.14 -17.92
C ILE A 10 -31.89 -13.98 -17.66
N SER A 11 -31.47 -12.75 -17.38
CA SER A 11 -30.08 -12.48 -16.97
C SER A 11 -29.91 -12.95 -15.53
N ARG A 12 -29.51 -14.22 -15.38
CA ARG A 12 -29.26 -14.84 -14.08
C ARG A 12 -27.82 -14.54 -13.64
N VAL A 13 -27.61 -13.35 -13.07
CA VAL A 13 -26.33 -13.01 -12.41
C VAL A 13 -26.33 -13.68 -11.03
N ASP A 14 -26.15 -15.01 -11.01
CA ASP A 14 -26.31 -15.79 -9.78
C ASP A 14 -25.06 -15.74 -8.87
N LYS A 15 -23.87 -15.41 -9.38
CA LYS A 15 -22.65 -15.19 -8.57
C LYS A 15 -21.60 -14.35 -9.31
N SER A 16 -21.59 -13.02 -9.15
CA SER A 16 -20.36 -12.25 -9.38
C SER A 16 -19.65 -12.00 -8.04
N GLY A 17 -19.18 -13.09 -7.43
CA GLY A 17 -18.33 -13.03 -6.24
C GLY A 17 -16.92 -12.58 -6.63
N ASN A 18 -16.71 -11.29 -6.85
CA ASN A 18 -15.37 -10.71 -7.05
C ASN A 18 -15.25 -9.20 -6.76
N SER A 19 -16.27 -8.55 -6.19
CA SER A 19 -16.28 -7.09 -6.03
C SER A 19 -15.94 -6.63 -4.61
N ASP A 20 -15.01 -7.31 -3.95
CA ASP A 20 -14.37 -6.80 -2.73
C ASP A 20 -12.92 -6.45 -3.10
N VAL A 21 -12.71 -5.18 -3.46
CA VAL A 21 -11.42 -4.67 -3.92
C VAL A 21 -10.88 -3.73 -2.86
N ASP A 22 -10.00 -4.26 -2.00
CA ASP A 22 -9.27 -3.45 -1.03
C ASP A 22 -8.16 -2.67 -1.72
N VAL A 23 -8.37 -1.36 -1.90
CA VAL A 23 -7.36 -0.45 -2.42
C VAL A 23 -6.55 0.12 -1.25
N THR A 24 -5.32 -0.35 -1.09
CA THR A 24 -4.38 0.24 -0.13
C THR A 24 -3.44 1.21 -0.85
N VAL A 25 -3.53 2.50 -0.51
CA VAL A 25 -2.60 3.53 -0.99
C VAL A 25 -1.50 3.74 0.05
N ASN A 26 -0.26 3.48 -0.35
CA ASN A 26 0.92 3.78 0.48
C ASN A 26 1.57 5.06 -0.03
N ILE A 27 1.61 6.10 0.82
CA ILE A 27 2.29 7.35 0.51
C ILE A 27 3.66 7.32 1.19
N ASP A 28 4.72 7.35 0.39
CA ASP A 28 6.08 7.53 0.90
C ASP A 28 6.38 9.02 1.10
N THR A 29 6.68 9.40 2.34
CA THR A 29 7.04 10.76 2.73
C THR A 29 8.53 10.90 3.05
N SER A 30 9.34 9.91 2.70
CA SER A 30 10.79 9.89 2.97
C SER A 30 11.52 11.10 2.41
N ALA A 31 11.36 11.36 1.12
CA ALA A 31 11.96 12.50 0.43
C ALA A 31 11.59 13.84 1.09
N LEU A 32 10.34 13.99 1.54
CA LEU A 32 9.88 15.19 2.23
C LEU A 32 10.59 15.38 3.58
N ALA A 33 10.76 14.30 4.34
CA ALA A 33 11.46 14.34 5.62
C ALA A 33 12.94 14.74 5.46
N TYR A 34 13.65 14.21 4.45
CA TYR A 34 15.05 14.61 4.20
C TYR A 34 15.13 16.05 3.73
N ALA A 35 14.23 16.48 2.84
CA ALA A 35 14.17 17.87 2.40
C ALA A 35 13.96 18.83 3.58
N TYR A 36 13.09 18.47 4.54
CA TYR A 36 12.85 19.24 5.74
C TYR A 36 14.10 19.31 6.64
N ALA A 37 14.80 18.19 6.84
CA ALA A 37 16.06 18.17 7.59
C ALA A 37 17.12 19.09 6.95
N CYS A 38 17.26 19.03 5.61
CA CYS A 38 18.16 19.90 4.86
C CYS A 38 17.80 21.38 5.01
N MET A 39 16.50 21.71 4.94
CA MET A 39 16.01 23.07 5.14
C MET A 39 16.34 23.58 6.56
N MET A 40 16.07 22.78 7.59
CA MET A 40 16.39 23.17 8.98
C MET A 40 17.89 23.38 9.21
N TYR A 41 18.74 22.59 8.55
CA TYR A 41 20.18 22.78 8.61
C TYR A 41 20.61 24.06 7.88
N ALA A 42 20.07 24.32 6.68
CA ALA A 42 20.35 25.53 5.91
C ALA A 42 19.90 26.81 6.63
N GLU A 43 18.78 26.77 7.35
CA GLU A 43 18.28 27.87 8.19
C GLU A 43 19.08 28.04 9.50
N GLY A 44 20.06 27.18 9.79
CA GLY A 44 20.85 27.22 11.02
C GLY A 44 20.08 26.79 12.28
N LYS A 45 18.87 26.23 12.12
CA LYS A 45 18.08 25.69 13.24
C LYS A 45 18.66 24.39 13.80
N LEU A 46 19.48 23.70 13.00
CA LEU A 46 20.24 22.53 13.39
C LEU A 46 21.73 22.80 13.20
N ASN A 47 22.54 22.38 14.16
CA ASN A 47 23.97 22.26 13.93
C ASN A 47 24.29 20.94 13.18
N LYS A 48 25.51 20.84 12.64
CA LYS A 48 25.98 19.67 11.88
C LYS A 48 25.72 18.35 12.61
N ARG A 49 26.05 18.29 13.90
CA ARG A 49 25.89 17.07 14.72
C ARG A 49 24.43 16.67 14.87
N GLN A 50 23.53 17.63 15.04
CA GLN A 50 22.09 17.37 15.15
C GLN A 50 21.49 16.94 13.81
N PHE A 51 21.93 17.56 12.71
CA PHE A 51 21.54 17.16 11.37
C PHE A 51 21.98 15.72 11.05
N ASP A 52 23.26 15.40 11.25
CA ASP A 52 23.80 14.06 11.01
C ASP A 52 23.10 13.01 11.88
N HIS A 53 22.78 13.34 13.13
CA HIS A 53 21.99 12.48 14.00
C HIS A 53 20.57 12.26 13.45
N MET A 54 19.88 13.31 13.03
CA MET A 54 18.53 13.21 12.48
C MET A 54 18.49 12.33 11.22
N VAL A 55 19.43 12.53 10.30
CA VAL A 55 19.56 11.70 9.08
C VAL A 55 19.77 10.23 9.44
N ARG A 56 20.67 9.93 10.39
CA ARG A 56 20.95 8.55 10.82
C ARG A 56 19.71 7.88 11.42
N GLU A 57 18.99 8.57 12.30
CA GLU A 57 17.78 8.00 12.91
C GLU A 57 16.67 7.80 11.87
N MET A 58 16.56 8.70 10.88
CA MET A 58 15.64 8.52 9.76
C MET A 58 15.97 7.28 8.93
N ASP A 59 17.24 7.06 8.55
CA ASP A 59 17.69 5.87 7.83
C ASP A 59 17.28 4.59 8.58
N GLN A 60 17.52 4.55 9.89
CA GLN A 60 17.13 3.41 10.74
C GLN A 60 15.62 3.17 10.77
N LEU A 61 14.82 4.23 10.78
CA LEU A 61 13.37 4.12 10.74
C LEU A 61 12.87 3.58 9.39
N TYR A 62 13.50 3.96 8.28
CA TYR A 62 13.16 3.43 6.96
C TYR A 62 13.56 1.96 6.82
N ASP A 63 14.76 1.59 7.27
CA ASP A 63 15.21 0.19 7.26
C ASP A 63 14.29 -0.72 8.08
N ARG A 64 13.84 -0.24 9.25
CA ARG A 64 12.89 -0.99 10.09
C ARG A 64 11.52 -1.15 9.42
N LYS A 65 11.04 -0.14 8.70
CA LYS A 65 9.78 -0.21 7.93
C LYS A 65 9.87 -1.22 6.80
N GLU A 66 10.96 -1.20 6.03
CA GLU A 66 11.20 -2.15 4.94
C GLU A 66 11.33 -3.59 5.47
N TYR A 67 12.01 -3.79 6.59
CA TYR A 67 12.04 -5.08 7.28
C TYR A 67 10.62 -5.56 7.60
N THR A 68 9.83 -4.77 8.31
CA THR A 68 8.46 -5.12 8.73
C THR A 68 7.55 -5.46 7.55
N ARG A 69 7.65 -4.71 6.46
CA ARG A 69 6.88 -4.93 5.22
C ARG A 69 7.17 -6.28 4.59
N ARG A 70 8.42 -6.75 4.64
CA ARG A 70 8.81 -8.06 4.11
C ARG A 70 8.18 -9.20 4.89
N PHE A 71 8.14 -9.13 6.22
CA PHE A 71 7.52 -10.17 7.07
C PHE A 71 6.00 -10.28 6.84
N GLN A 72 5.29 -9.15 6.75
CA GLN A 72 3.85 -9.17 6.48
C GLN A 72 3.51 -9.76 5.10
N LYS A 73 4.39 -9.53 4.10
CA LYS A 73 4.25 -10.12 2.76
C LYS A 73 4.51 -11.63 2.74
N GLU A 74 5.32 -12.14 3.66
CA GLU A 74 5.58 -13.58 3.83
C GLU A 74 4.43 -14.29 4.56
N GLU A 75 3.83 -13.63 5.55
CA GLU A 75 2.75 -14.22 6.35
C GLU A 75 1.43 -14.34 5.58
N THR A 76 1.17 -13.43 4.64
CA THR A 76 0.02 -13.47 3.71
C THR A 76 0.16 -14.51 2.59
N ARG A 77 1.34 -15.12 2.42
CA ARG A 77 1.62 -16.16 1.41
C ARG A 77 1.35 -17.59 1.90
N LYS A 78 0.72 -17.78 3.06
CA LYS A 78 0.32 -19.13 3.50
C LYS A 78 -0.67 -19.71 2.48
N PRO A 79 -0.41 -20.90 1.92
CA PRO A 79 -1.27 -21.48 0.90
C PRO A 79 -2.66 -21.73 1.49
N VAL A 80 -3.70 -21.24 0.82
CA VAL A 80 -5.08 -21.53 1.20
C VAL A 80 -5.36 -23.02 0.92
N PRO A 81 -5.76 -23.81 1.94
CA PRO A 81 -5.81 -25.29 1.81
C PRO A 81 -6.79 -25.83 0.77
N TRP A 82 -7.73 -25.00 0.30
CA TRP A 82 -8.86 -25.44 -0.52
C TRP A 82 -8.62 -25.35 -2.04
N LEU A 83 -7.46 -24.85 -2.50
CA LEU A 83 -7.14 -24.73 -3.94
C LEU A 83 -6.77 -26.07 -4.63
N PHE A 84 -6.85 -27.21 -3.93
CA PHE A 84 -6.49 -28.54 -4.48
C PHE A 84 -7.52 -29.65 -4.19
N THR A 85 -8.81 -29.32 -4.04
CA THR A 85 -9.91 -30.30 -3.94
C THR A 85 -10.98 -29.96 -4.96
#